data_AF-A0A7X9DQ15-F1
#
_entry.id   AF-A0A7X9DQ15-F1
#
_cell.length_a   1.000
_cell.length_b   1.000
_cell.length_c   1.000
_cell.angle_alpha   90.00
_cell.angle_beta   90.00
_cell.angle_gamma   90.00
#
_symmetry.space_group_name_H-M   'P 1'
#
loop_
_entity.id
_entity.type
_entity.pdbx_description
1 polymer ?
#
loop_
_entity_poly.entity_id
_entity_poly.type
_entity_poly.pdbx_seq_one_letter_code
_entity_poly.pdbx_strand_id
1 'polypeptide(L)'
;GRTLHLDPPKRIIQTWRSADFPPESPASELEIRLEKKGNDTLLQLFHSGIPEEVTLDFKQWWVENYIDPMKLYFGTLAQGTRNE
;
A
#
# COMPACT_ATOMS: atom_id res chain seq x y z
N GLY A 1 -2.56 5.55 11.34
CA GLY A 1 -1.11 5.59 11.09
C GLY A 1 -0.61 7.01 11.07
N ARG A 2 0.71 7.21 11.04
CA ARG A 2 1.38 8.51 10.90
C ARG A 2 2.47 8.41 9.82
N THR A 3 2.58 9.42 8.96
CA THR A 3 3.69 9.51 7.99
C THR A 3 5.01 9.75 8.72
N LEU A 4 5.98 8.88 8.48
CA LEU A 4 7.34 8.96 9.01
C LEU A 4 8.27 9.65 8.00
N HIS A 5 8.11 9.34 6.72
CA HIS A 5 8.92 9.90 5.65
C HIS A 5 8.11 10.04 4.36
N LEU A 6 8.40 11.11 3.61
CA LEU A 6 7.79 11.39 2.32
C LEU A 6 8.88 11.92 1.38
N ASP A 7 9.09 11.21 0.27
CA ASP A 7 10.01 11.59 -0.81
C ASP A 7 9.22 11.60 -2.13
N PRO A 8 8.59 12.72 -2.51
CA PRO A 8 7.76 12.79 -3.70
C PRO A 8 8.59 12.75 -5.00
N PRO A 9 8.14 12.04 -6.05
CA PRO A 9 6.95 11.17 -6.12
C PRO A 9 7.26 9.68 -5.83
N LYS A 10 8.39 9.38 -5.19
CA LYS A 10 9.02 8.05 -5.20
C LYS A 10 8.65 7.14 -4.03
N ARG A 11 8.52 7.69 -2.83
CA ARG A 11 8.50 6.87 -1.60
C ARG A 11 7.68 7.48 -0.48
N ILE A 12 6.95 6.62 0.24
CA ILE A 12 6.20 6.95 1.45
C ILE A 12 6.53 5.90 2.50
N ILE A 13 6.88 6.32 3.72
CA ILE A 13 7.00 5.45 4.88
C ILE A 13 6.05 5.95 5.95
N GLN A 14 5.24 5.05 6.51
CA GLN A 14 4.24 5.39 7.52
C GLN A 14 4.06 4.27 8.53
N THR A 15 3.69 4.65 9.75
CA THR A 15 3.21 3.65 10.71
C THR A 15 1.83 3.16 10.32
N TRP A 16 1.59 1.87 10.55
CA TRP A 16 0.34 1.22 10.27
C TRP A 16 -0.12 0.38 11.46
N ARG A 17 -1.43 0.16 11.55
CA ARG A 17 -2.04 -0.67 12.58
C ARG A 17 -3.36 -1.22 12.09
N SER A 18 -3.62 -2.50 12.37
CA SER A 18 -4.94 -3.13 12.20
C SER A 18 -5.71 -3.14 13.53
N ALA A 19 -7.02 -3.29 13.45
CA ALA A 19 -7.83 -3.70 14.61
C ALA A 19 -7.45 -5.10 15.12
N ASP A 20 -6.86 -5.94 14.27
CA ASP A 20 -6.41 -7.30 14.63
C ASP A 20 -5.12 -7.32 15.46
N PHE A 21 -4.46 -6.18 15.63
CA PHE A 21 -3.23 -6.09 16.40
C PHE A 21 -3.53 -6.06 17.91
N PRO A 22 -2.78 -6.78 18.76
CA PRO A 22 -2.93 -6.71 20.21
C PRO A 22 -2.80 -5.26 20.71
N PRO A 23 -3.57 -4.82 21.73
CA PRO A 23 -3.55 -3.44 22.21
C PRO A 23 -2.14 -2.91 22.55
N GLU A 24 -1.31 -3.75 23.16
CA GLU A 24 0.04 -3.40 23.59
C GLU A 24 1.11 -3.56 22.49
N SER A 25 0.74 -4.12 21.33
CA SER A 25 1.70 -4.28 20.23
C SER A 25 2.12 -2.91 19.68
N PRO A 26 3.38 -2.73 19.26
CA PRO A 26 3.79 -1.51 18.56
C PRO A 26 3.05 -1.37 17.23
N ALA A 27 3.07 -0.16 16.65
CA ALA A 27 2.61 0.02 15.27
C ALA A 27 3.59 -0.65 14.30
N SER A 28 3.06 -1.29 13.26
CA SER A 28 3.86 -1.80 12.15
C SER A 28 4.30 -0.65 11.23
N GLU A 29 5.13 -0.95 10.24
CA GLU A 29 5.57 0.00 9.23
C GLU A 29 5.15 -0.44 7.83
N LEU A 30 4.58 0.51 7.08
CA LEU A 30 4.34 0.40 5.65
C LEU A 30 5.32 1.29 4.90
N GLU A 31 6.00 0.67 3.94
CA GLU A 31 6.77 1.36 2.93
C GLU A 31 6.11 1.17 1.56
N ILE A 32 5.81 2.28 0.88
CA ILE A 32 5.30 2.30 -0.49
C ILE A 32 6.37 2.92 -1.37
N ARG A 33 6.74 2.23 -2.44
CA ARG A 33 7.63 2.72 -3.50
C ARG A 33 6.88 2.83 -4.81
N LEU A 34 7.12 3.90 -5.54
CA LEU A 34 6.51 4.21 -6.81
C LEU A 34 7.63 4.43 -7.84
N GLU A 35 7.64 3.61 -8.87
CA GLU A 35 8.57 3.73 -9.99
C GLU A 35 7.83 3.91 -11.30
N LYS A 36 8.23 4.89 -12.10
CA LYS A 36 7.74 5.00 -13.48
C LYS A 36 8.21 3.79 -14.29
N LYS A 37 7.29 3.12 -14.98
CA LYS A 37 7.56 2.04 -15.94
C LYS A 37 6.83 2.34 -17.24
N GLY A 38 7.50 3.03 -18.15
CA GLY A 38 6.88 3.50 -19.40
C GLY A 38 5.74 4.48 -19.12
N ASN A 39 4.53 4.12 -19.58
CA ASN A 39 3.30 4.87 -19.32
C ASN A 39 2.58 4.43 -18.04
N ASP A 40 3.11 3.41 -17.35
CA ASP A 40 2.53 2.85 -16.14
C ASP A 40 3.40 3.18 -14.91
N THR A 41 2.91 2.79 -13.74
CA THR A 41 3.65 2.88 -12.47
C THR A 41 3.76 1.50 -11.84
N LEU A 42 4.98 1.11 -11.47
CA LEU A 42 5.21 -0.01 -10.57
C LEU A 42 5.05 0.49 -9.13
N LEU A 43 4.02 0.00 -8.45
CA LEU A 43 3.81 0.19 -7.03
C LEU A 43 4.33 -1.05 -6.28
N GLN A 44 5.23 -0.85 -5.33
CA GLN A 44 5.69 -1.88 -4.41
C GLN A 44 5.28 -1.50 -2.99
N LEU A 45 4.60 -2.42 -2.30
CA LEU A 45 4.18 -2.26 -0.91
C LEU A 45 4.93 -3.27 -0.05
N PHE A 46 5.63 -2.78 0.95
CA PHE A 46 6.32 -3.58 1.96
C PHE A 46 5.66 -3.32 3.31
N HIS A 47 5.24 -4.39 3.99
CA HIS A 47 4.64 -4.33 5.31
C HIS A 47 5.51 -5.13 6.28
N SER A 48 6.05 -4.46 7.30
CA SER A 48 6.99 -5.04 8.26
C SER A 48 6.59 -4.71 9.70
N GLY A 49 7.07 -5.48 10.67
CA GLY A 49 6.70 -5.30 12.07
C GLY A 49 5.26 -5.72 12.39
N ILE A 50 4.74 -6.72 11.67
CA ILE A 50 3.45 -7.35 11.97
C ILE A 50 3.64 -8.26 13.19
N PRO A 51 2.84 -8.12 14.26
CA PRO A 51 2.94 -9.00 15.43
C PRO A 51 2.71 -10.47 15.06
N GLU A 52 3.48 -11.38 15.66
CA GLU A 52 3.43 -12.82 15.36
C GLU A 52 2.07 -13.46 15.68
N GLU A 53 1.32 -12.87 16.61
CA GLU A 53 -0.01 -13.32 17.01
C GLU A 53 -1.07 -13.06 15.93
N VAL A 54 -0.77 -12.23 14.94
CA VAL A 54 -1.71 -11.91 13.87
C VAL A 54 -1.64 -12.99 12.80
N THR A 55 -2.73 -13.74 12.66
CA THR A 55 -2.85 -14.84 11.68
C THR A 55 -3.38 -14.40 10.32
N LEU A 56 -3.81 -13.14 10.19
CA LEU A 56 -4.31 -12.58 8.94
C LEU A 56 -3.22 -12.58 7.86
N ASP A 57 -3.54 -13.11 6.68
CA ASP A 57 -2.69 -12.96 5.50
C ASP A 57 -2.80 -11.54 4.96
N PHE A 58 -1.97 -10.65 5.50
CA PHE A 58 -1.92 -9.26 5.04
C PHE A 58 -1.59 -9.12 3.56
N LYS A 59 -0.85 -10.05 2.96
CA LYS A 59 -0.53 -9.95 1.54
C LYS A 59 -1.79 -10.06 0.71
N GLN A 60 -2.60 -11.09 0.96
CA GLN A 60 -3.88 -11.26 0.26
C GLN A 60 -4.84 -10.12 0.59
N TRP A 61 -4.92 -9.72 1.86
CA TRP A 61 -5.78 -8.63 2.30
C TRP A 61 -5.45 -7.29 1.63
N TRP A 62 -4.16 -6.94 1.48
CA TRP A 62 -3.72 -5.75 0.73
C TRP A 62 -4.13 -5.81 -0.74
N VAL A 63 -4.04 -6.98 -1.36
CA VAL A 63 -4.44 -7.17 -2.75
C VAL A 63 -5.92 -6.86 -2.93
N GLU A 64 -6.77 -7.49 -2.12
CA GLU A 64 -8.22 -7.38 -2.22
C GLU A 64 -8.75 -5.98 -1.86
N ASN A 65 -8.19 -5.36 -0.81
CA ASN A 65 -8.74 -4.13 -0.25
C ASN A 65 -8.14 -2.86 -0.86
N TYR A 66 -6.95 -2.95 -1.48
CA TYR A 66 -6.26 -1.79 -2.03
C TYR A 66 -5.80 -2.00 -3.46
N ILE A 67 -5.02 -3.04 -3.75
CA ILE A 67 -4.39 -3.19 -5.07
C ILE A 67 -5.42 -3.39 -6.18
N ASP A 68 -6.39 -4.28 -5.99
CA ASP A 68 -7.40 -4.57 -7.00
C ASP A 68 -8.37 -3.39 -7.21
N PRO A 69 -8.89 -2.73 -6.15
CA PRO A 69 -9.65 -1.49 -6.31
C PRO A 69 -8.87 -0.37 -7.00
N MET A 70 -7.58 -0.19 -6.66
CA MET A 70 -6.73 0.80 -7.33
C MET A 70 -6.52 0.47 -8.81
N LYS A 71 -6.26 -0.79 -9.15
CA LYS A 71 -6.13 -1.22 -10.55
C LYS A 71 -7.40 -0.95 -11.34
N LEU A 72 -8.58 -1.21 -10.76
CA LEU A 72 -9.85 -0.90 -11.39
C LEU A 72 -9.99 0.61 -11.61
N TYR A 73 -9.81 1.41 -10.56
CA TYR A 73 -9.98 2.86 -10.62
C TYR A 73 -8.98 3.54 -11.58
N PHE A 74 -7.68 3.25 -11.47
CA PHE A 74 -6.68 3.83 -12.36
C PHE A 74 -6.76 3.24 -13.78
N GLY A 75 -7.23 2.00 -13.93
CA GLY A 75 -7.51 1.39 -15.22
C GLY A 75 -8.61 2.12 -15.98
N THR A 76 -9.72 2.48 -15.33
CA THR A 76 -10.79 3.24 -15.98
C THR A 76 -10.34 4.66 -16.34
N LEU A 77 -9.58 5.32 -15.47
CA LEU A 77 -9.01 6.65 -15.76
C LEU A 77 -8.04 6.59 -16.96
N ALA A 78 -7.15 5.61 -17.00
CA ALA A 78 -6.20 5.46 -18.10
C ALA A 78 -6.88 5.18 -19.45
N GLN A 79 -8.03 4.50 -19.45
CA GLN A 79 -8.83 4.29 -20.67
C GLN A 79 -9.56 5.57 -21.10
N GLY A 80 -10.09 6.35 -20.16
CA GLY A 80 -10.72 7.64 -20.45
C GLY A 80 -9.74 8.61 -21.13
N THR A 81 -8.52 8.73 -20.60
CA THR A 81 -7.48 9.62 -21.15
C THR A 81 -6.87 9.14 -22.49
N ARG A 82 -7.03 7.87 -22.87
CA ARG A 82 -6.51 7.33 -24.14
C ARG A 82 -7.50 7.48 -25.31
N ASN A 83 -8.75 7.79 -25.02
CA ASN A 83 -9.83 7.92 -26.01
C ASN A 83 -10.14 9.40 -26.38
N GLU A 84 -9.35 10.35 -25.86
CA GLU A 84 -9.34 11.77 -26.22
C GLU A 84 -8.09 12.10 -27.04
#